data_AF-A0AAW0QKS3-F1
#
_entry.id   AF-A0AAW0QKS3-F1
#
_cell.length_a   1.000
_cell.length_b   1.000
_cell.length_c   1.000
_cell.angle_alpha   90.00
_cell.angle_beta   90.00
_cell.angle_gamma   90.00
#
_symmetry.space_group_name_H-M   'P 1'
#
loop_
_entity.id
_entity.type
_entity.pdbx_description
1 polymer ?
#
loop_
_entity_poly.entity_id
_entity_poly.type
_entity_poly.pdbx_seq_one_letter_code
_entity_poly.pdbx_strand_id
1 'polypeptide(L)'
;MSFQIFSEGSPLPTSMVRDMVNSGAFHEIANDTNCVRHHIFHFSMRHKKTGKTQKSILFAIYETEKHGPQNGYRLCLVHQGFYIASPERKEGDPEDEIDKLEKPIPQGHEEMAILGSAGQLGGDEEEAEG
;
A
#
# COMPACT_ATOMS: atom_id res chain seq x y z
N MET A 1 -26.26 7.02 -18.87
CA MET A 1 -25.17 6.81 -17.89
C MET A 1 -25.39 5.45 -17.24
N SER A 2 -24.38 4.60 -17.24
CA SER A 2 -24.38 3.34 -16.49
C SER A 2 -23.53 3.51 -15.23
N PHE A 3 -24.04 3.10 -14.08
CA PHE A 3 -23.24 2.99 -12.84
C PHE A 3 -23.16 1.50 -12.49
N GLN A 4 -21.97 1.05 -12.09
CA GLN A 4 -21.74 -0.30 -11.61
C GLN A 4 -21.49 -0.24 -10.10
N ILE A 5 -22.13 -1.12 -9.35
CA ILE A 5 -21.96 -1.26 -7.90
C ILE A 5 -21.31 -2.62 -7.66
N PHE A 6 -20.18 -2.61 -6.96
CA PHE A 6 -19.49 -3.82 -6.52
C PHE A 6 -19.88 -4.13 -5.08
N SER A 7 -20.07 -5.40 -4.79
CA SER A 7 -20.44 -5.92 -3.47
C SER A 7 -19.77 -7.27 -3.27
N GLU A 8 -19.91 -7.86 -2.08
CA GLU A 8 -19.37 -9.20 -1.82
C GLU A 8 -19.90 -10.25 -2.81
N GLY A 9 -21.17 -10.13 -3.23
CA GLY A 9 -21.78 -11.03 -4.23
C GLY A 9 -21.50 -10.66 -5.70
N SER A 10 -20.89 -9.50 -5.95
CA SER A 10 -20.49 -9.03 -7.27
C SER A 10 -19.14 -8.32 -7.14
N PRO A 11 -18.04 -9.09 -6.99
CA PRO A 11 -16.73 -8.54 -6.71
C PRO A 11 -16.23 -7.71 -7.88
N LEU A 12 -15.28 -6.83 -7.59
CA LEU A 12 -14.61 -6.02 -8.59
C LEU A 12 -13.89 -6.92 -9.60
N PRO A 13 -14.18 -6.82 -10.92
CA PRO A 13 -13.45 -7.57 -11.92
C PRO A 13 -11.97 -7.21 -11.91
N THR A 14 -11.09 -8.21 -12.03
CA THR A 14 -9.64 -7.99 -12.10
C THR A 14 -9.24 -7.10 -13.29
N SER A 15 -9.98 -7.18 -14.40
CA SER A 15 -9.78 -6.29 -15.55
C SER A 15 -10.01 -4.81 -15.19
N MET A 16 -10.95 -4.51 -14.29
CA MET A 16 -11.19 -3.14 -13.85
C MET A 16 -10.05 -2.63 -12.97
N VAL A 17 -9.48 -3.49 -12.11
CA VAL A 17 -8.27 -3.14 -11.34
C VAL A 17 -7.11 -2.82 -12.27
N ARG A 18 -6.89 -3.66 -13.30
CA ARG A 18 -5.89 -3.43 -14.35
C ARG A 18 -6.13 -2.11 -15.09
N ASP A 19 -7.37 -1.82 -15.48
CA ASP A 19 -7.72 -0.58 -16.16
C ASP A 19 -7.48 0.65 -15.27
N MET A 20 -7.82 0.56 -13.98
CA MET A 20 -7.54 1.63 -13.01
C MET A 20 -6.04 1.86 -12.87
N VAL A 21 -5.23 0.80 -12.78
CA VAL A 21 -3.77 0.90 -12.69
C VAL A 21 -3.18 1.54 -13.95
N ASN A 22 -3.62 1.12 -15.12
CA ASN A 22 -3.15 1.64 -16.40
C ASN A 22 -3.67 3.05 -16.73
N SER A 23 -4.72 3.52 -16.05
CA SER A 23 -5.28 4.86 -16.29
C SER A 23 -4.41 6.00 -15.75
N GLY A 24 -3.39 5.69 -14.94
CA GLY A 24 -2.60 6.68 -14.21
C GLY A 24 -3.36 7.32 -13.04
N ALA A 25 -4.45 6.70 -12.58
CA ALA A 25 -5.25 7.20 -11.46
C ALA A 25 -4.56 7.06 -10.09
N PHE A 26 -3.48 6.27 -10.01
CA PHE A 26 -2.75 6.03 -8.76
C PHE A 26 -1.41 6.74 -8.75
N HIS A 27 -0.93 7.03 -7.54
CA HIS A 27 0.47 7.40 -7.38
C HIS A 27 1.36 6.22 -7.76
N GLU A 28 2.29 6.49 -8.66
CA GLU A 28 3.24 5.50 -9.15
C GLU A 28 4.57 5.71 -8.44
N ILE A 29 5.14 4.62 -7.94
CA ILE A 29 6.46 4.62 -7.31
C ILE A 29 7.33 3.54 -7.93
N ALA A 30 8.61 3.89 -8.10
CA ALA A 30 9.61 2.95 -8.56
C ALA A 30 9.81 1.85 -7.51
N ASN A 31 10.10 0.64 -7.97
CA ASN A 31 10.51 -0.47 -7.11
C ASN A 31 11.98 -0.32 -6.68
N ASP A 32 12.26 0.71 -5.88
CA ASP A 32 13.57 0.96 -5.28
C ASP A 32 13.48 0.88 -3.74
N THR A 33 14.60 0.57 -3.12
CA THR A 33 14.71 0.38 -1.68
C THR A 33 14.36 1.68 -0.96
N ASN A 34 13.57 1.57 0.10
CA ASN A 34 12.99 2.68 0.86
C ASN A 34 11.99 3.57 0.10
N CYS A 35 11.77 3.42 -1.21
CA CYS A 35 10.79 4.26 -1.91
C CYS A 35 9.38 4.00 -1.41
N VAL A 36 9.02 2.74 -1.16
CA VAL A 36 7.71 2.36 -0.62
C VAL A 36 7.57 2.86 0.80
N ARG A 37 8.58 2.62 1.65
CA ARG A 37 8.59 3.12 3.04
C ARG A 37 8.44 4.64 3.11
N HIS A 38 9.22 5.37 2.31
CA HIS A 38 9.16 6.82 2.24
C HIS A 38 7.79 7.29 1.75
N HIS A 39 7.22 6.64 0.73
CA HIS A 39 5.88 6.96 0.24
C HIS A 39 4.83 6.79 1.34
N ILE A 40 4.80 5.64 2.02
CA ILE A 40 3.86 5.40 3.12
C ILE A 40 4.07 6.43 4.23
N PHE A 41 5.31 6.70 4.63
CA PHE A 41 5.61 7.60 5.73
C PHE A 41 5.08 9.02 5.48
N HIS A 42 5.28 9.56 4.27
CA HIS A 42 4.91 10.93 3.93
C HIS A 42 3.46 11.09 3.49
N PHE A 43 2.90 10.11 2.78
CA PHE A 43 1.58 10.24 2.17
C PHE A 43 0.44 9.67 3.01
N SER A 44 0.70 8.88 4.06
CA SER A 44 -0.33 8.28 4.93
C SER A 44 -0.90 9.18 6.04
N MET A 45 -0.46 10.45 6.11
CA MET A 45 -0.77 11.36 7.22
C MET A 45 -0.43 10.76 8.60
N ARG A 46 0.71 10.08 8.71
CA ARG A 46 1.16 9.42 9.94
C ARG A 46 1.05 10.32 11.18
N HIS A 47 0.47 9.78 12.25
CA HIS A 47 0.41 10.44 13.55
C HIS A 47 1.78 10.40 14.24
N LYS A 48 2.34 11.57 14.57
CA LYS A 48 3.74 11.69 15.03
C LYS A 48 4.05 10.93 16.32
N LYS A 49 3.09 10.85 17.25
CA LYS A 49 3.29 10.21 18.56
C LYS A 49 3.14 8.69 18.52
N THR A 50 2.15 8.20 17.77
CA THR A 50 1.80 6.76 17.75
C THR A 50 2.47 6.02 16.60
N GLY A 51 2.97 6.74 15.59
CA GLY A 51 3.55 6.16 14.39
C GLY A 51 2.54 5.48 13.46
N LYS A 52 1.24 5.59 13.75
CA LYS A 52 0.19 4.95 12.95
C LYS A 52 -0.27 5.85 11.80
N THR A 53 -0.58 5.26 10.64
CA THR A 53 -1.21 5.95 9.50
C THR A 53 -2.58 6.50 9.89
N GLN A 54 -2.91 7.73 9.49
CA GLN A 54 -4.23 8.33 9.78
C GLN A 54 -5.23 8.18 8.63
N LYS A 55 -4.77 7.77 7.45
CA LYS A 55 -5.63 7.43 6.33
C LYS A 55 -5.11 6.20 5.60
N SER A 56 -6.03 5.48 4.98
CA SER A 56 -5.66 4.46 4.01
C SER A 56 -5.08 5.12 2.75
N ILE A 57 -4.07 4.49 2.15
CA ILE A 57 -3.46 4.93 0.90
C ILE A 57 -3.39 3.79 -0.11
N LEU A 58 -3.55 4.14 -1.39
CA LEU A 58 -3.53 3.21 -2.51
C LEU A 58 -2.54 3.74 -3.55
N PHE A 59 -1.58 2.91 -3.93
CA PHE A 59 -0.51 3.28 -4.88
C PHE A 59 -0.03 2.04 -5.64
N ALA A 60 0.64 2.24 -6.78
CA ALA A 60 1.20 1.17 -7.60
C ALA A 60 2.73 1.21 -7.59
N ILE A 61 3.34 0.04 -7.46
CA ILE A 61 4.77 -0.18 -7.61
C ILE A 61 5.01 -0.85 -8.96
N TYR A 62 5.87 -0.30 -9.80
CA TYR A 62 6.25 -0.88 -11.08
C TYR A 62 7.67 -1.44 -11.04
N GLU A 63 7.90 -2.57 -11.72
CA GLU A 63 9.20 -3.24 -11.83
C GLU A 63 10.31 -2.33 -12.39
N THR A 64 9.95 -1.39 -13.27
CA THR A 64 10.89 -0.45 -13.88
C THR A 64 10.37 0.98 -13.81
N GLU A 65 11.25 1.97 -13.97
CA GLU A 65 10.88 3.37 -14.19
C GLU A 65 10.04 3.60 -15.48
N LYS A 66 9.86 2.56 -16.31
CA LYS A 66 9.06 2.64 -17.54
C LYS A 66 7.64 2.15 -17.26
N HIS A 67 6.68 3.01 -17.59
CA HIS A 67 5.26 2.72 -17.47
C HIS A 67 4.80 1.71 -18.53
N GLY A 68 3.87 0.83 -18.15
CA GLY A 68 3.05 0.08 -19.11
C GLY A 68 2.69 -1.35 -18.69
N PRO A 69 1.59 -1.91 -19.24
CA PRO A 69 1.03 -3.22 -18.87
C PRO A 69 1.92 -4.42 -19.24
N GLN A 70 3.01 -4.21 -19.96
CA GLN A 70 4.02 -5.26 -20.19
C GLN A 70 5.01 -5.40 -19.04
N ASN A 71 5.05 -4.40 -18.16
CA ASN A 71 5.87 -4.40 -16.96
C ASN A 71 5.00 -4.86 -15.80
N GLY A 72 5.52 -5.76 -14.96
CA GLY A 72 4.77 -6.24 -13.80
C GLY A 72 4.47 -5.08 -12.83
N TYR A 73 3.36 -5.17 -12.11
CA TYR A 73 2.99 -4.20 -11.08
C TYR A 73 2.47 -4.87 -9.81
N ARG A 74 2.65 -4.17 -8.70
CA ARG A 74 2.07 -4.47 -7.39
C ARG A 74 1.19 -3.29 -6.97
N LEU A 75 -0.12 -3.54 -6.84
CA LEU A 75 -1.06 -2.57 -6.30
C LEU A 75 -1.08 -2.70 -4.77
N CYS A 76 -0.71 -1.63 -4.07
CA CYS A 76 -0.58 -1.62 -2.62
C CYS A 76 -1.69 -0.83 -1.96
N LEU A 77 -2.46 -1.49 -1.09
CA LEU A 77 -3.39 -0.85 -0.17
C LEU A 77 -2.80 -0.87 1.24
N VAL A 78 -2.52 0.28 1.81
CA VAL A 78 -2.11 0.39 3.22
C VAL A 78 -3.28 0.93 3.99
N HIS A 79 -3.80 0.14 4.94
CA HIS A 79 -4.92 0.56 5.78
C HIS A 79 -4.50 1.64 6.78
N GLN A 80 -5.47 2.48 7.14
CA GLN A 80 -5.39 3.33 8.32
C GLN A 80 -5.07 2.48 9.57
N GLY A 81 -4.26 3.03 10.48
CA GLY A 81 -3.84 2.36 11.71
C GLY A 81 -2.56 1.54 11.58
N PHE A 82 -2.08 1.32 10.35
CA PHE A 82 -0.80 0.65 10.10
C PHE A 82 0.37 1.41 10.74
N TYR A 83 1.26 0.70 11.44
CA TYR A 83 2.39 1.33 12.13
C TYR A 83 3.60 1.47 11.21
N ILE A 84 4.21 2.66 11.19
CA ILE A 84 5.48 2.92 10.52
C ILE A 84 6.37 3.81 11.40
N ALA A 85 7.58 3.34 11.68
CA ALA A 85 8.51 4.02 12.57
C ALA A 85 9.21 5.21 11.89
N SER A 86 9.78 4.98 10.70
CA SER A 86 10.66 5.90 9.98
C SER A 86 10.47 5.82 8.46
N PRO A 87 10.88 6.85 7.70
CA PRO A 87 10.86 6.83 6.23
C PRO A 87 11.98 5.96 5.63
N GLU A 88 13.00 5.64 6.43
CA GLU A 88 14.18 4.88 6.03
C GLU A 88 14.36 3.70 7.00
N ARG A 89 14.83 2.57 6.47
CA ARG A 89 15.27 1.44 7.29
C ARG A 89 16.71 1.67 7.77
N LYS A 90 16.99 1.39 9.05
CA LYS A 90 18.36 1.45 9.55
C LYS A 90 19.07 0.13 9.30
N GLU A 91 20.38 0.21 9.09
CA GLU A 91 21.21 -0.99 8.98
C GLU A 91 21.11 -1.82 10.27
N GLY A 92 20.78 -3.10 10.12
CA GLY A 92 20.58 -4.03 11.24
C GLY A 92 19.14 -4.17 11.75
N ASP A 93 18.19 -3.36 11.27
CA ASP A 93 16.77 -3.54 11.61
C ASP A 93 16.21 -4.85 10.98
N PRO A 94 15.36 -5.61 11.70
CA PRO A 94 14.71 -6.80 11.15
C PRO A 94 13.82 -6.45 9.94
N GLU A 95 13.65 -7.40 9.02
CA GLU A 95 12.75 -7.24 7.86
C GLU A 95 11.30 -7.13 8.33
N ASP A 96 10.59 -6.09 7.85
CA ASP A 96 9.18 -5.85 8.14
C ASP A 96 8.28 -6.08 6.90
N GLU A 97 7.00 -5.77 7.03
CA GLU A 97 6.02 -6.01 5.95
C GLU A 97 6.23 -5.09 4.75
N ILE A 98 6.82 -3.90 4.94
CA ILE A 98 7.11 -2.95 3.86
C ILE A 98 8.27 -3.48 3.02
N ASP A 99 9.28 -4.07 3.65
CA ASP A 99 10.41 -4.68 2.93
C ASP A 99 9.96 -5.78 1.96
N LYS A 100 8.85 -6.48 2.27
CA LYS A 100 8.24 -7.45 1.35
C LYS A 100 7.64 -6.79 0.11
N LEU A 101 7.14 -5.56 0.22
CA LEU A 101 6.61 -4.79 -0.90
C LEU A 101 7.70 -4.24 -1.82
N GLU A 102 8.94 -4.12 -1.33
CA GLU A 102 10.10 -3.65 -2.10
C GLU A 102 10.82 -4.82 -2.83
N LYS A 103 10.28 -6.04 -2.74
CA LYS A 103 10.83 -7.19 -3.47
C LYS A 103 10.62 -7.03 -4.98
N PRO A 104 11.55 -7.57 -5.80
CA PRO A 104 11.41 -7.59 -7.25
C PRO A 104 10.05 -8.14 -7.67
N ILE A 105 9.41 -7.47 -8.64
CA ILE A 105 8.15 -7.90 -9.25
C ILE A 105 8.52 -8.60 -10.55
N PRO A 106 8.15 -9.87 -10.77
CA PRO A 106 8.43 -10.54 -12.04
C PRO A 106 7.75 -9.83 -13.21
N GLN A 107 8.42 -9.82 -14.36
CA GLN A 107 7.87 -9.23 -15.58
C GLN A 107 6.49 -9.81 -15.93
N GLY A 108 5.53 -8.92 -16.19
CA GLY A 108 4.14 -9.27 -16.53
C GLY A 108 3.31 -9.79 -15.35
N HIS A 109 3.81 -9.74 -14.11
CA HIS A 109 3.05 -10.14 -12.93
C HIS A 109 2.11 -9.01 -12.46
N GLU A 110 0.89 -9.37 -12.07
CA GLU A 110 -0.08 -8.44 -11.49
C GLU A 110 -0.45 -8.96 -10.11
N GLU A 111 -0.12 -8.20 -9.07
CA GLU A 111 -0.41 -8.61 -7.69
C GLU A 111 -0.97 -7.45 -6.85
N MET A 112 -1.77 -7.81 -5.85
CA MET A 112 -2.29 -6.86 -4.87
C MET A 112 -1.73 -7.21 -3.51
N ALA A 113 -1.17 -6.21 -2.83
CA ALA A 113 -0.66 -6.33 -1.47
C ALA A 113 -1.45 -5.42 -0.55
N ILE A 114 -1.87 -5.96 0.60
CA ILE A 114 -2.65 -5.24 1.60
C ILE A 114 -1.85 -5.22 2.90
N LEU A 115 -1.57 -4.03 3.43
CA LEU A 115 -0.91 -3.84 4.72
C LEU A 115 -1.91 -3.35 5.77
N GLY A 116 -1.86 -3.94 6.95
CA GLY A 116 -2.80 -3.69 8.04
C GLY A 116 -4.13 -4.41 7.85
N SER A 117 -5.06 -4.20 8.79
CA SER A 117 -6.39 -4.82 8.77
C SER A 117 -7.49 -3.78 8.58
N ALA A 118 -8.43 -4.07 7.68
CA ALA A 118 -9.65 -3.29 7.52
C ALA A 118 -10.48 -3.41 8.82
N GLY A 119 -10.42 -2.40 9.70
CA GLY A 119 -11.27 -2.37 10.89
C GLY A 119 -10.60 -1.97 12.22
N GLN A 120 -9.29 -1.69 12.28
CA GLN A 120 -8.70 -1.03 13.47
C GLN A 120 -8.99 0.48 13.50
N LEU A 121 -10.27 0.84 13.41
CA LEU A 121 -10.78 2.13 13.80
C LEU A 121 -11.17 2.03 15.29
N GLY A 122 -10.19 2.18 16.18
CA GLY A 122 -10.42 2.38 17.62
C GLY A 122 -10.47 1.11 18.48
N GLY A 123 -9.30 0.61 18.88
CA GLY A 123 -9.20 -0.40 19.94
C GLY A 123 -7.81 -0.35 20.58
N ASP A 124 -7.81 -0.17 21.90
CA ASP A 124 -6.71 -0.34 22.86
C ASP A 124 -5.77 0.87 23.08
N GLU A 125 -6.36 1.97 23.53
CA GLU A 125 -5.88 2.64 24.76
C GLU A 125 -6.87 2.26 25.88
N GLU A 126 -6.72 1.08 26.48
CA GLU A 126 -7.13 0.90 27.88
C GLU A 126 -5.89 1.17 28.73
N GLU A 127 -5.87 2.38 29.29
CA GLU A 127 -5.06 2.72 30.45
C GLU A 127 -5.42 1.75 31.57
N ALA A 128 -4.54 0.79 31.86
CA ALA A 128 -4.57 0.10 33.13
C ALA A 128 -4.01 1.05 34.22
N GLU A 129 -4.85 1.97 34.69
CA GLU A 129 -4.75 2.45 36.07
C GLU A 129 -5.41 1.41 36.98
N GLY A 130 -4.62 0.88 37.92
CA GLY A 130 -5.04 -0.07 38.95
C GLY A 130 -3.85 -0.65 39.70
#